data_AF-A0AAW4GBG8-F1
#
_entry.id   AF-A0AAW4GBG8-F1
#
_cell.length_a   1.000
_cell.length_b   1.000
_cell.length_c   1.000
_cell.angle_alpha   90.00
_cell.angle_beta   90.00
_cell.angle_gamma   90.00
#
_symmetry.space_group_name_H-M   'P 1'
#
loop_
_entity.id
_entity.type
_entity.pdbx_description
1 polymer ?
#
loop_
_entity_poly.entity_id
_entity_poly.type
_entity_poly.pdbx_seq_one_letter_code
_entity_poly.pdbx_strand_id
1 'polypeptide(L)'
;MRHKLQPDDITARLSVQDITMWLATAAFLYGLSLMEGKAIWVGHAYDTARLLPGSPQSWGAILIAGSILMFAGMFTGRRSVFLTGLVTAMLWNLFFALSFLKEYIELRFDDVPGAPLGLGACVTYLGISGVFALLISTYRGKNAAPSTPTR
;
A
#
# COMPACT_ATOMS: atom_id res chain seq x y z
N MET A 1 24.34 -25.51 24.01
CA MET A 1 22.98 -25.68 23.46
C MET A 1 22.44 -24.28 23.14
N ARG A 2 22.24 -23.94 21.85
CA ARG A 2 21.63 -22.66 21.44
C ARG A 2 20.12 -22.82 21.45
N HIS A 3 19.43 -22.30 22.47
CA HIS A 3 17.98 -22.10 22.38
C HIS A 3 17.72 -21.03 21.31
N LYS A 4 17.30 -21.45 20.12
CA LYS A 4 16.64 -20.55 19.16
C LYS A 4 15.25 -20.29 19.74
N LEU A 5 15.03 -19.10 20.28
CA LEU A 5 13.69 -18.57 20.51
C LEU A 5 12.99 -18.55 19.15
N GLN A 6 12.17 -19.56 18.88
CA GLN A 6 11.23 -19.50 17.77
C GLN A 6 10.13 -18.55 18.22
N PRO A 7 9.81 -17.50 17.44
CA PRO A 7 8.70 -16.62 17.76
C PRO A 7 7.43 -17.46 17.83
N ASP A 8 6.84 -17.50 19.02
CA ASP A 8 5.61 -18.20 19.34
C ASP A 8 4.49 -17.71 18.41
N ASP A 9 3.71 -18.67 17.85
CA ASP A 9 2.71 -18.43 16.81
C ASP A 9 1.71 -17.32 17.17
N ILE A 10 1.47 -17.09 18.47
CA ILE A 10 0.57 -16.07 19.00
C ILE A 10 1.14 -14.66 18.78
N THR A 11 2.42 -14.46 19.13
CA THR A 11 3.12 -13.19 19.01
C THR A 11 3.36 -12.81 17.54
N ALA A 12 3.62 -13.81 16.69
CA ALA A 12 3.73 -13.63 15.24
C ALA A 12 2.39 -13.28 14.57
N ARG A 13 1.27 -13.81 15.07
CA ARG A 13 -0.08 -13.49 14.55
C ARG A 13 -0.54 -12.08 14.92
N LEU A 14 -0.42 -11.70 16.19
CA LEU A 14 -0.83 -10.40 16.69
C LEU A 14 -0.07 -9.27 15.97
N SER A 15 1.26 -9.40 15.88
CA SER A 15 2.09 -8.39 15.21
C SER A 15 1.78 -8.23 13.72
N VAL A 16 1.63 -9.33 12.96
CA VAL A 16 1.37 -9.24 11.51
C VAL A 16 -0.02 -8.69 11.23
N GLN A 17 -1.03 -9.11 11.99
CA GLN A 17 -2.40 -8.59 11.83
C GLN A 17 -2.48 -7.11 12.18
N ASP A 18 -1.86 -6.67 13.27
CA ASP A 18 -1.84 -5.27 13.68
C ASP A 18 -1.14 -4.39 12.64
N ILE A 19 0.03 -4.79 12.15
CA ILE A 19 0.75 -4.08 11.09
C ILE A 19 -0.11 -3.98 9.83
N THR A 20 -0.80 -5.06 9.48
CA THR A 20 -1.65 -5.10 8.28
C THR A 20 -2.87 -4.19 8.42
N MET A 21 -3.49 -4.17 9.60
CA MET A 21 -4.61 -3.26 9.91
C MET A 21 -4.17 -1.80 9.87
N TRP A 22 -2.99 -1.49 10.40
CA TRP A 22 -2.39 -0.16 10.30
C TRP A 22 -2.17 0.27 8.85
N LEU A 23 -1.61 -0.61 8.02
CA LEU A 23 -1.39 -0.33 6.59
C LEU A 23 -2.70 -0.16 5.83
N ALA A 24 -3.69 -1.00 6.08
CA ALA A 24 -5.01 -0.87 5.46
C ALA A 24 -5.69 0.46 5.85
N THR A 25 -5.57 0.86 7.11
CA THR A 25 -6.09 2.14 7.62
C THR A 25 -5.37 3.32 6.97
N ALA A 26 -4.04 3.30 6.94
CA ALA A 26 -3.23 4.34 6.32
C ALA A 26 -3.56 4.49 4.83
N ALA A 27 -3.68 3.38 4.10
CA ALA A 27 -4.10 3.38 2.70
C ALA A 27 -5.51 3.94 2.51
N PHE A 28 -6.45 3.65 3.42
CA PHE A 28 -7.81 4.19 3.35
C PHE A 28 -7.84 5.71 3.56
N LEU A 29 -7.16 6.19 4.61
CA LEU A 29 -7.06 7.63 4.91
C LEU A 29 -6.33 8.38 3.80
N TYR A 30 -5.29 7.77 3.23
CA TYR A 30 -4.60 8.37 2.09
C TYR A 30 -5.49 8.38 0.84
N GLY A 31 -6.27 7.32 0.61
CA GLY A 31 -7.27 7.29 -0.45
C GLY A 31 -8.30 8.40 -0.32
N LEU A 32 -8.76 8.68 0.90
CA LEU A 32 -9.65 9.81 1.18
C LEU A 32 -8.99 11.15 0.90
N SER A 33 -7.75 11.36 1.37
CA SER A 33 -7.06 12.64 1.15
C SER A 33 -6.87 12.93 -0.33
N LEU A 34 -6.61 11.90 -1.16
CA LEU A 34 -6.54 12.01 -2.62
C LEU A 34 -7.82 12.55 -3.27
N MET A 35 -8.98 12.26 -2.67
CA MET A 35 -10.28 12.71 -3.17
C MET A 35 -10.60 14.16 -2.78
N GLU A 36 -9.99 14.70 -1.72
CA GLU A 36 -10.36 15.99 -1.15
C GLU A 36 -9.85 17.22 -1.92
N GLY A 37 -8.87 17.12 -2.83
CA GLY A 37 -8.65 18.28 -3.72
C GLY A 37 -7.37 18.36 -4.53
N LYS A 38 -7.35 19.37 -5.40
CA LYS A 38 -6.27 19.67 -6.37
C LYS A 38 -4.93 20.03 -5.72
N ALA A 39 -4.91 20.44 -4.45
CA ALA A 39 -3.74 20.97 -3.76
C ALA A 39 -2.65 19.93 -3.44
N ILE A 40 -3.01 18.66 -3.35
CA ILE A 40 -2.07 17.54 -3.15
C ILE A 40 -1.56 16.95 -4.47
N TRP A 41 -2.23 17.24 -5.59
CA TRP A 41 -1.83 16.81 -6.93
C TRP A 41 -0.95 17.89 -7.55
N VAL A 42 0.17 18.24 -6.91
CA VAL A 42 1.08 19.30 -7.39
C VAL A 42 2.38 18.65 -7.85
N GLY A 43 2.91 19.08 -9.00
CA GLY A 43 4.09 18.50 -9.62
C GLY A 43 3.78 17.64 -10.85
N HIS A 44 4.80 17.41 -11.65
CA HIS A 44 4.73 16.67 -12.91
C HIS A 44 4.55 15.17 -12.71
N ALA A 45 4.89 14.65 -11.53
CA ALA A 45 4.65 13.25 -11.18
C ALA A 45 3.16 12.85 -11.29
N TYR A 46 2.26 13.82 -11.15
CA TYR A 46 0.82 13.59 -11.22
C TYR A 46 0.23 13.76 -12.63
N ASP A 47 1.01 14.19 -13.62
CA ASP A 47 0.49 14.49 -14.95
C ASP A 47 -0.09 13.24 -15.63
N THR A 48 0.60 12.11 -15.55
CA THR A 48 0.08 10.83 -16.06
C THR A 48 -1.23 10.45 -15.38
N ALA A 49 -1.31 10.66 -14.06
CA ALA A 49 -2.49 10.32 -13.30
C ALA A 49 -3.69 11.22 -13.62
N ARG A 50 -3.45 12.51 -13.92
CA ARG A 50 -4.46 13.48 -14.34
C ARG A 50 -5.06 13.19 -15.73
N LEU A 51 -4.37 12.45 -16.59
CA LEU A 51 -4.89 12.07 -17.91
C LEU A 51 -6.03 11.05 -17.86
N LEU A 52 -6.18 10.35 -16.73
CA LEU A 52 -7.23 9.35 -16.58
C LEU A 52 -8.60 9.97 -16.25
N PRO A 53 -9.70 9.49 -16.86
CA PRO A 53 -11.04 9.95 -16.55
C PRO A 53 -11.38 9.80 -15.06
N GLY A 54 -12.00 10.82 -14.48
CA GLY A 54 -12.40 10.81 -13.07
C GLY A 54 -11.25 11.02 -12.09
N SER A 55 -10.03 11.33 -12.55
CA SER A 55 -8.95 11.78 -11.68
C SER A 55 -9.25 13.17 -11.12
N PRO A 56 -8.92 13.43 -9.84
CA PRO A 56 -8.20 12.57 -8.89
C PRO A 56 -9.04 11.54 -8.13
N GLN A 57 -10.37 11.61 -8.21
CA GLN A 57 -11.27 10.82 -7.37
C GLN A 57 -11.16 9.31 -7.61
N SER A 58 -10.96 8.89 -8.87
CA SER A 58 -10.80 7.49 -9.24
C SER A 58 -9.58 6.84 -8.59
N TRP A 59 -8.48 7.59 -8.42
CA TRP A 59 -7.26 7.12 -7.77
C TRP A 59 -7.44 6.89 -6.28
N GLY A 60 -8.11 7.81 -5.58
CA GLY A 60 -8.47 7.64 -4.18
C GLY A 60 -9.42 6.48 -3.97
N ALA A 61 -10.41 6.34 -4.85
CA ALA A 61 -11.38 5.24 -4.82
C ALA A 61 -10.72 3.85 -4.97
N ILE A 62 -9.71 3.71 -5.84
CA ILE A 62 -8.95 2.46 -5.98
C ILE A 62 -8.26 2.08 -4.66
N LEU A 63 -7.64 3.05 -4.00
CA LEU A 63 -6.91 2.80 -2.76
C LEU A 63 -7.86 2.46 -1.60
N ILE A 64 -8.99 3.17 -1.51
CA ILE A 64 -10.08 2.87 -0.57
C ILE A 64 -10.63 1.46 -0.81
N ALA A 65 -10.91 1.09 -2.07
CA ALA A 65 -11.39 -0.24 -2.41
C ALA A 65 -10.38 -1.32 -2.03
N GLY A 66 -9.08 -1.08 -2.28
CA GLY A 66 -7.99 -1.96 -1.84
C GLY A 66 -7.98 -2.16 -0.33
N SER A 67 -8.10 -1.09 0.46
CA SER A 67 -8.19 -1.18 1.92
C SER A 67 -9.42 -1.93 2.41
N ILE A 68 -10.59 -1.70 1.80
CA ILE A 68 -11.82 -2.42 2.13
C ILE A 68 -11.64 -3.92 1.87
N LEU A 69 -11.02 -4.30 0.75
CA LEU A 69 -10.71 -5.70 0.44
C LEU A 69 -9.73 -6.32 1.45
N MET A 70 -8.72 -5.57 1.89
CA MET A 70 -7.81 -6.02 2.95
C MET A 70 -8.59 -6.31 4.24
N PHE A 71 -9.42 -5.38 4.70
CA PHE A 71 -10.26 -5.59 5.90
C PHE A 71 -11.23 -6.76 5.74
N ALA A 72 -11.96 -6.81 4.62
CA ALA A 72 -12.90 -7.88 4.34
C ALA A 72 -12.19 -9.25 4.33
N GLY A 73 -11.02 -9.34 3.69
CA GLY A 73 -10.24 -10.57 3.65
C GLY A 73 -9.70 -10.99 5.02
N MET A 74 -9.30 -10.04 5.87
CA MET A 74 -8.88 -10.31 7.24
C MET A 74 -10.05 -10.82 8.10
N PHE A 75 -11.19 -10.13 8.11
CA PHE A 75 -12.32 -10.47 8.97
C PHE A 75 -13.10 -11.71 8.51
N THR A 76 -13.13 -11.99 7.20
CA THR A 76 -13.79 -13.19 6.66
C THR A 76 -12.86 -14.40 6.59
N GLY A 77 -11.58 -14.22 6.93
CA GLY A 77 -10.54 -15.23 6.78
C GLY A 77 -10.22 -15.62 5.33
N ARG A 78 -10.76 -14.89 4.34
CA ARG A 78 -10.59 -15.19 2.92
C ARG A 78 -9.28 -14.61 2.40
N ARG A 79 -8.23 -15.46 2.38
CA ARG A 79 -6.88 -15.11 1.89
C ARG A 79 -6.89 -14.47 0.50
N SER A 80 -7.68 -14.97 -0.44
CA SER A 80 -7.73 -14.41 -1.81
C SER A 80 -8.19 -12.96 -1.80
N VAL A 81 -9.27 -12.64 -1.08
CA VAL A 81 -9.82 -11.29 -0.94
C VAL A 81 -8.80 -10.34 -0.31
N PHE A 82 -8.14 -10.80 0.75
CA PHE A 82 -7.06 -10.04 1.40
C PHE A 82 -5.91 -9.72 0.44
N LEU A 83 -5.40 -10.74 -0.25
CA LEU A 83 -4.30 -10.60 -1.19
C LEU A 83 -4.66 -9.70 -2.36
N THR A 84 -5.90 -9.72 -2.85
CA THR A 84 -6.36 -8.79 -3.89
C THR A 84 -6.22 -7.35 -3.43
N GLY A 85 -6.74 -7.01 -2.25
CA GLY A 85 -6.62 -5.65 -1.71
C GLY A 85 -5.17 -5.23 -1.51
N LEU A 86 -4.34 -6.16 -1.02
CA LEU A 86 -2.92 -5.90 -0.74
C LEU A 86 -2.09 -5.73 -2.02
N VAL A 87 -2.35 -6.53 -3.07
CA VAL A 87 -1.75 -6.36 -4.40
C VAL A 87 -2.20 -5.06 -5.04
N THR A 88 -3.48 -4.68 -4.92
CA THR A 88 -3.98 -3.39 -5.41
C THR A 88 -3.21 -2.23 -4.76
N ALA A 89 -3.07 -2.22 -3.43
CA ALA A 89 -2.30 -1.19 -2.73
C ALA A 89 -0.82 -1.18 -3.14
N MET A 90 -0.19 -2.36 -3.30
CA MET A 90 1.19 -2.48 -3.75
C MET A 90 1.40 -1.89 -5.14
N LEU A 91 0.58 -2.28 -6.12
CA LEU A 91 0.69 -1.79 -7.50
C LEU A 91 0.40 -0.30 -7.59
N TRP A 92 -0.55 0.19 -6.78
CA TRP A 92 -0.86 1.61 -6.68
C TRP A 92 0.37 2.40 -6.21
N ASN A 93 1.06 1.95 -5.14
CA ASN A 93 2.27 2.61 -4.65
C ASN A 93 3.42 2.51 -5.68
N LEU A 94 3.57 1.36 -6.34
CA LEU A 94 4.59 1.17 -7.38
C LEU A 94 4.39 2.13 -8.56
N PHE A 95 3.14 2.36 -8.97
CA PHE A 95 2.83 3.34 -10.01
C PHE A 95 3.29 4.76 -9.63
N PHE A 96 3.00 5.20 -8.40
CA PHE A 96 3.45 6.52 -7.93
C PHE A 96 4.97 6.59 -7.82
N ALA A 97 5.63 5.54 -7.33
CA ALA A 97 7.09 5.48 -7.30
C ALA A 97 7.71 5.73 -8.68
N LEU A 98 7.21 5.03 -9.70
CA LEU A 98 7.68 5.20 -11.08
C LEU A 98 7.36 6.59 -11.64
N SER A 99 6.23 7.17 -11.26
CA SER A 99 5.85 8.53 -11.68
C SER A 99 6.75 9.61 -11.07
N PHE A 100 7.12 9.48 -9.80
CA PHE A 100 8.10 10.36 -9.15
C PHE A 100 9.53 10.13 -9.67
N LEU A 101 9.88 8.90 -10.07
CA LEU A 101 11.15 8.63 -10.76
C LEU A 101 11.19 9.33 -12.12
N LYS A 102 10.11 9.26 -12.89
CA LYS A 102 9.98 9.97 -14.18
C LYS A 102 10.12 11.48 -13.99
N GLU A 103 9.40 12.07 -13.04
CA GLU A 103 9.53 13.50 -12.71
C GLU A 103 10.97 13.88 -12.33
N TYR A 104 11.64 13.05 -11.52
CA TYR A 104 13.04 13.28 -11.15
C TYR A 104 13.96 13.28 -12.37
N ILE A 105 13.74 12.36 -13.33
CA ILE A 105 14.52 12.31 -14.56
C ILE A 105 14.26 13.56 -15.41
N GLU A 106 12.99 13.93 -15.63
CA GLU A 106 12.60 15.09 -16.44
C GLU A 106 13.13 16.41 -15.88
N LEU A 107 13.05 16.61 -14.56
CA LEU A 107 13.56 17.83 -13.91
C LEU A 107 15.10 17.88 -13.86
N ARG A 108 15.79 16.73 -13.84
CA ARG A 108 17.25 16.67 -13.66
C ARG A 108 18.04 16.58 -14.96
N PHE A 109 17.49 15.95 -15.98
CA PHE A 109 18.17 15.69 -17.25
C PHE A 109 17.55 16.45 -18.43
N ASP A 110 16.24 16.67 -18.42
CA ASP A 110 15.53 17.34 -19.53
C ASP A 110 15.34 18.86 -19.28
N ASP A 111 15.96 19.39 -18.22
CA ASP A 111 16.02 20.82 -17.85
C ASP A 111 14.64 21.50 -17.74
N VAL A 112 13.62 20.73 -17.33
CA VAL A 112 12.26 21.23 -17.10
C VAL A 112 12.22 22.03 -15.79
N PRO A 113 11.71 23.28 -15.79
CA PRO A 113 11.62 24.08 -14.57
C PRO A 113 10.57 23.53 -13.59
N GLY A 114 10.98 23.25 -12.35
CA GLY A 114 10.08 22.79 -11.27
C GLY A 114 10.81 22.50 -9.96
N ALA A 115 10.06 22.45 -8.84
CA ALA A 115 10.60 22.04 -7.54
C ALA A 115 10.39 20.53 -7.36
N PRO A 116 11.44 19.71 -7.23
CA PRO A 116 11.30 18.27 -7.17
C PRO A 116 10.67 17.83 -5.84
N LEU A 117 9.48 17.25 -5.88
CA LEU A 117 9.05 16.27 -4.86
C LEU A 117 9.90 14.98 -5.03
N GLY A 118 10.14 14.58 -6.29
CA GLY A 118 11.31 13.86 -6.79
C GLY A 118 11.75 12.59 -6.03
N LEU A 119 13.06 12.32 -6.04
CA LEU A 119 13.66 11.06 -5.58
C LEU A 119 13.21 10.60 -4.18
N GLY A 120 12.96 11.54 -3.26
CA GLY A 120 12.49 11.22 -1.91
C GLY A 120 11.13 10.51 -1.93
N ALA A 121 10.15 11.07 -2.65
CA ALA A 121 8.84 10.45 -2.81
C ALA A 121 8.95 9.07 -3.49
N CYS A 122 9.76 8.95 -4.55
CA CYS A 122 10.01 7.66 -5.22
C CYS A 122 10.50 6.59 -4.23
N VAL A 123 11.52 6.89 -3.43
CA VAL A 123 12.05 5.97 -2.41
C VAL A 123 10.99 5.60 -1.38
N THR A 124 10.17 6.55 -0.92
CA THR A 124 9.08 6.28 0.02
C THR A 124 8.07 5.30 -0.57
N TYR A 125 7.59 5.54 -1.80
CA TYR A 125 6.60 4.67 -2.45
C TYR A 125 7.16 3.28 -2.80
N LEU A 126 8.44 3.17 -3.17
CA LEU A 126 9.12 1.88 -3.33
C LEU A 126 9.23 1.14 -1.99
N GLY A 127 9.58 1.84 -0.91
CA GLY A 127 9.66 1.28 0.44
C GLY A 127 8.31 0.70 0.89
N ILE A 128 7.22 1.46 0.73
CA ILE A 128 5.85 1.01 1.04
C ILE A 128 5.47 -0.20 0.18
N SER A 129 5.77 -0.17 -1.13
CA SER A 129 5.54 -1.31 -2.03
C SER A 129 6.31 -2.56 -1.59
N GLY A 130 7.55 -2.40 -1.12
CA GLY A 130 8.37 -3.46 -0.56
C GLY A 130 7.78 -4.07 0.72
N VAL A 131 7.22 -3.23 1.60
CA VAL A 131 6.50 -3.69 2.80
C VAL A 131 5.28 -4.54 2.40
N PHE A 132 4.50 -4.09 1.41
CA PHE A 132 3.39 -4.88 0.90
C PHE A 132 3.86 -6.20 0.27
N ALA A 133 4.91 -6.20 -0.55
CA ALA A 133 5.47 -7.43 -1.12
C ALA A 133 5.95 -8.42 -0.03
N LEU A 134 6.57 -7.90 1.03
CA LEU A 134 6.95 -8.71 2.19
C LEU A 134 5.71 -9.34 2.85
N LEU A 135 4.64 -8.57 3.04
CA LEU A 135 3.38 -9.09 3.59
C LEU A 135 2.74 -10.14 2.67
N ILE A 136 2.75 -9.97 1.35
CA ILE A 136 2.29 -11.02 0.42
C ILE A 136 3.06 -12.32 0.64
N SER A 137 4.39 -12.23 0.72
CA SER A 137 5.26 -13.41 0.84
C SER A 137 5.16 -14.10 2.22
N THR A 138 4.91 -13.33 3.28
CA THR A 138 4.86 -13.83 4.66
C THR A 138 3.45 -14.21 5.11
N TYR A 139 2.40 -13.73 4.45
CA TYR A 139 1.01 -14.03 4.80
C TYR A 139 0.66 -15.49 4.52
N ARG A 140 0.78 -16.31 5.57
CA ARG A 140 0.27 -17.67 5.62
C ARG A 140 -1.17 -17.60 6.13
N GLY A 141 -2.13 -18.05 5.31
CA GLY A 141 -3.58 -17.99 5.60
C GLY A 141 -4.06 -18.70 6.87
N LYS A 142 -3.15 -19.21 7.72
CA LYS A 142 -3.45 -19.75 9.05
C LYS A 142 -3.77 -18.66 10.08
N ASN A 143 -3.49 -17.39 9.81
CA ASN A 143 -3.76 -16.25 10.71
C ASN A 143 -5.25 -15.84 10.78
N ALA A 144 -6.13 -16.54 10.04
CA ALA A 144 -7.46 -16.04 9.68
C ALA A 144 -8.65 -16.61 10.48
N ALA A 145 -8.45 -17.45 11.51
CA ALA A 145 -9.53 -17.82 12.44
C ALA A 145 -8.98 -18.39 13.76
N PRO A 146 -9.67 -18.17 14.90
CA PRO A 146 -9.42 -18.92 16.13
C PRO A 146 -9.76 -20.39 15.90
N SER A 147 -8.92 -21.30 16.40
CA SER A 147 -9.29 -22.70 16.59
C SER A 147 -10.52 -22.73 17.50
N THR A 148 -11.69 -23.03 16.93
CA THR A 148 -12.86 -23.43 17.74
C THR A 148 -12.40 -24.56 18.65
N PRO A 149 -12.50 -24.43 19.99
CA PRO A 149 -12.25 -25.57 20.84
C PRO A 149 -13.38 -26.57 20.59
N THR A 150 -13.07 -27.65 19.89
CA THR A 150 -13.91 -28.84 19.86
C THR A 150 -14.01 -29.35 21.29
N ARG A 151 -15.19 -29.15 21.90
CA ARG A 151 -15.61 -29.90 23.09
C ARG A 151 -15.81 -31.37 22.73
#